data_AF-A0A7C6J955-F1
#
_entry.id   AF-A0A7C6J955-F1
#
_cell.length_a   1.000
_cell.length_b   1.000
_cell.length_c   1.000
_cell.angle_alpha   90.00
_cell.angle_beta   90.00
_cell.angle_gamma   90.00
#
_symmetry.space_group_name_H-M   'P 1'
#
loop_
_entity.id
_entity.type
_entity.pdbx_description
1 polymer ?
#
loop_
_entity_poly.entity_id
_entity_poly.type
_entity_poly.pdbx_seq_one_letter_code
_entity_poly.pdbx_strand_id
1 'polypeptide(L)' 'QGKYYGLNPVGCSFWEKVDGVKSTAEIINLLLQEYRVERDVLAKDIEELICALESKSLLKFIS' A
#
# COMPACT_ATOMS: atom_id res chain seq x y z
N GLN A 1 -9.75 -20.95 5.45
CA GLN A 1 -8.51 -20.90 4.64
C GLN A 1 -8.07 -19.45 4.56
N GLY A 2 -7.14 -19.04 5.41
CA GLY A 2 -6.65 -17.67 5.43
C GLY A 2 -5.87 -17.42 4.14
N LYS A 3 -6.45 -16.67 3.21
CA LYS A 3 -5.68 -16.14 2.09
C LYS A 3 -4.65 -15.23 2.75
N TYR A 4 -3.41 -15.69 2.81
CA TYR A 4 -2.25 -14.82 2.96
C TYR A 4 -2.31 -13.91 1.74
N TYR A 5 -3.02 -12.79 1.87
CA TYR A 5 -2.66 -11.61 1.12
C TYR A 5 -1.22 -11.40 1.52
N GLY A 6 -0.29 -11.65 0.62
CA GLY A 6 1.12 -11.33 0.82
C GLY A 6 1.26 -9.83 0.89
N LEU A 7 0.67 -9.21 1.93
CA LEU A 7 1.10 -7.94 2.44
C LEU A 7 2.51 -8.24 2.92
N ASN A 8 3.47 -8.05 2.02
CA ASN A 8 4.84 -7.82 2.40
C ASN A 8 4.81 -6.81 3.58
N PRO A 9 5.77 -6.85 4.52
CA PRO A 9 5.77 -5.95 5.67
C PRO A 9 5.52 -4.48 5.29
N VAL A 10 5.97 -4.10 4.09
CA VAL A 10 5.66 -2.85 3.39
C VAL A 10 4.16 -2.57 3.21
N GLY A 11 3.40 -3.50 2.61
CA GLY A 11 1.98 -3.33 2.38
C GLY A 11 1.17 -3.27 3.68
N CYS A 12 1.59 -4.01 4.71
CA CYS A 12 0.97 -3.93 6.04
C CYS A 12 1.22 -2.54 6.64
N SER A 13 2.46 -2.06 6.61
CA SER A 13 2.84 -0.74 7.09
C SER A 13 2.17 0.40 6.29
N PHE A 14 1.99 0.21 4.97
CA PHE A 14 1.19 1.11 4.14
C PHE A 14 -0.23 1.21 4.68
N TRP A 15 -0.89 0.07 4.91
CA TRP A 15 -2.27 0.02 5.40
C TRP A 15 -2.43 0.68 6.78
N GLU A 16 -1.47 0.52 7.68
CA GLU A 16 -1.45 1.19 8.99
C GLU A 16 -1.29 2.72 8.89
N LYS A 17 -0.69 3.22 7.81
CA LYS A 17 -0.48 4.66 7.57
C LYS A 17 -1.60 5.30 6.74
N VAL A 18 -2.45 4.51 6.09
CA VAL A 18 -3.64 4.99 5.38
C VAL A 18 -4.69 5.42 6.40
N ASP A 19 -4.69 6.74 6.67
CA ASP A 19 -5.57 7.40 7.64
C ASP A 19 -6.66 8.25 6.95
N GLY A 20 -6.75 8.21 5.61
CA GLY A 20 -7.66 9.04 4.81
C GLY A 20 -7.25 10.52 4.66
N VAL A 21 -6.24 10.98 5.41
CA VAL A 21 -5.71 12.35 5.34
C VAL A 21 -4.43 12.45 4.51
N LYS A 22 -3.56 11.43 4.59
CA LYS A 22 -2.28 11.42 3.87
C LYS A 22 -2.47 10.90 2.46
N SER A 23 -1.86 11.58 1.50
CA SER A 23 -1.82 11.10 0.11
C SER A 23 -0.90 9.88 -0.02
N THR A 24 -1.17 9.01 -1.00
CA THR A 24 -0.35 7.82 -1.29
C THR A 24 1.14 8.16 -1.43
N ALA A 25 1.46 9.29 -2.07
CA ALA A 25 2.84 9.76 -2.24
C ALA A 25 3.54 10.10 -0.91
N GLU A 26 2.82 10.67 0.07
CA GLU A 26 3.34 10.96 1.40
C GLU A 26 3.62 9.67 2.16
N ILE A 27 2.72 8.70 2.06
CA ILE A 27 2.90 7.39 2.69
C ILE A 27 4.08 6.65 2.06
N ILE A 28 4.25 6.71 0.73
CA ILE A 28 5.41 6.13 0.03
C ILE A 28 6.71 6.79 0.52
N ASN A 29 6.76 8.11 0.69
CA ASN A 29 7.95 8.79 1.21
C ASN A 29 8.31 8.30 2.63
N LEU A 30 7.31 8.13 3.50
CA LEU A 30 7.53 7.58 4.85
C LEU A 30 8.07 6.15 4.79
N LEU A 31 7.49 5.31 3.93
CA LEU A 31 7.91 3.94 3.72
C LEU A 31 9.33 3.85 3.14
N LEU A 32 9.78 4.78 2.29
CA LEU A 32 11.17 4.82 1.80
C LEU A 32 12.19 5.13 2.89
N GLN A 33 11.77 5.83 3.95
CA GLN A 33 12.64 6.07 5.10
C GLN A 33 12.77 4.83 5.99
N GLU A 34 11.69 4.04 6.11
CA GLU A 34 11.64 2.82 6.93
C GLU A 34 12.21 1.60 6.20
N TYR A 35 11.92 1.49 4.90
CA TYR A 35 12.35 0.42 4.02
C TYR A 35 13.37 1.00 3.05
N ARG A 36 14.64 0.57 3.16
CA ARG A 36 15.71 0.94 2.21
C ARG A 36 15.50 0.22 0.88
N VAL A 37 14.46 0.60 0.16
CA VAL A 37 14.08 0.06 -1.15
C VAL A 37 14.03 1.19 -2.18
N GLU A 38 14.07 0.83 -3.46
CA GLU A 38 13.91 1.81 -4.52
C GLU A 38 12.47 2.29 -4.61
N ARG A 39 12.31 3.60 -4.90
CA ARG A 39 11.00 4.25 -5.04
C ARG A 39 10.12 3.56 -6.07
N ASP A 40 10.69 3.17 -7.19
CA ASP A 40 9.95 2.55 -8.30
C ASP A 40 9.39 1.18 -7.90
N VAL A 41 10.22 0.37 -7.23
CA VAL A 41 9.83 -0.94 -6.69
C VAL A 41 8.72 -0.79 -5.65
N LEU A 42 8.87 0.17 -4.72
CA LEU A 42 7.88 0.41 -3.69
C LEU A 42 6.56 0.94 -4.27
N ALA A 43 6.62 1.90 -5.20
CA ALA A 43 5.43 2.46 -5.82
C ALA A 43 4.63 1.38 -6.56
N LYS A 44 5.33 0.48 -7.26
CA LYS A 44 4.71 -0.65 -7.95
C LYS A 44 4.06 -1.65 -7.00
N ASP A 45 4.72 -2.00 -5.89
CA ASP A 45 4.16 -2.89 -4.86
C ASP A 45 2.88 -2.29 -4.23
N ILE A 46 2.88 -0.98 -3.97
CA ILE A 46 1.70 -0.26 -3.45
C ILE A 46 0.58 -0.17 -4.50
N GLU A 47 0.91 0.07 -5.77
CA GLU A 47 -0.09 0.10 -6.85
C GLU A 47 -0.76 -1.27 -7.04
N GLU A 48 0.03 -2.35 -7.05
CA GLU A 48 -0.49 -3.73 -7.11
C GLU A 48 -1.37 -4.05 -5.89
N LEU A 49 -0.98 -3.57 -4.69
CA LEU A 49 -1.78 -3.73 -3.49
C LEU A 49 -3.14 -3.01 -3.59
N ILE A 50 -3.14 -1.75 -4.02
CA ILE A 50 -4.38 -0.96 -4.21
C ILE A 50 -5.28 -1.65 -5.24
N CYS A 51 -4.72 -2.03 -6.39
CA CYS A 51 -5.46 -2.71 -7.45
C CYS A 51 -6.05 -4.05 -6.96
N ALA A 52 -5.31 -4.80 -6.14
CA ALA A 52 -5.79 -6.06 -5.56
C ALA A 52 -6.91 -5.86 -4.52
N LEU A 53 -6.90 -4.74 -3.79
CA LEU A 53 -7.93 -4.37 -2.82
C LEU A 53 -9.21 -3.87 -3.52
N GLU A 54 -9.07 -3.04 -4.56
CA GLU A 54 -10.18 -2.60 -5.41
C GLU A 54 -10.85 -3.78 -6.14
N SER A 55 -10.05 -4.69 -6.71
CA SER A 55 -10.56 -5.90 -7.37
C SER A 55 -11.37 -6.81 -6.45
N LYS A 56 -11.24 -6.64 -5.13
CA LYS A 56 -11.98 -7.42 -4.13
C LYS A 56 -13.18 -6.68 -3.56
N SER A 57 -13.53 -5.51 -4.10
CA SER A 57 -14.59 -4.62 -3.61
C SER A 57 -14.49 -4.31 -2.11
N LEU A 58 -13.28 -4.37 -1.54
CA LEU A 58 -13.04 -4.09 -0.12
C LEU A 58 -12.89 -2.58 0.13
N LEU A 59 -12.59 -1.80 -0.91
CA LEU A 59 -12.47 -0.35 -0.86
C LEU A 59 -13.14 0.25 -2.09
N LYS A 60 -13.96 1.29 -1.86
CA LYS A 60 -14.52 2.11 -2.92
C LYS A 60 -13.76 3.44 -2.87
N PHE A 61 -12.70 3.58 -3.66
CA PHE A 61 -12.12 4.90 -3.89
C PHE A 61 -13.11 5.68 -4.76
N ILE A 62 -13.69 6.75 -4.19
CA ILE A 62 -14.50 7.69 -4.97
C ILE A 62 -13.48 8.58 -5.69
N SER A 63 -13.33 8.33 -6.99
CA SER A 63 -12.67 9.24 -7.93
C SER A 63 -13.39 10.57 -8.02
#